data_AF-A0A8J5K032-F1
#
_entry.id   AF-A0A8J5K032-F1
#
_cell.length_a   1.000
_cell.length_b   1.000
_cell.length_c   1.000
_cell.angle_alpha   90.00
_cell.angle_beta   90.00
_cell.angle_gamma   90.00
#
_symmetry.space_group_name_H-M   'P 1'
#
loop_
_entity.id
_entity.type
_entity.pdbx_description
1 polymer ?
#
loop_
_entity_poly.entity_id
_entity_poly.type
_entity_poly.pdbx_seq_one_letter_code
_entity_poly.pdbx_strand_id
1 'polypeptide(L)'
;MCQLEARHPDVYDKFSRGFHVIRRSNQCWAGLSSDLVIEQTLMRSLKSSGGLTHGSGMTEEMRALWTMSIPITSEYNNAMQEFNDLTYTTSEQHRESTEARMKRNHSDLEKIKEKLSTCMPFSPDPSLRNIITGLVAKEDVNVHEYETVGNEIIEKMVGKTVLGISFKRKDRAKTLAHESTIKFAQGRTIDPALLFQRFLVLSKTRDLSLEDVMSYELSPFPTALFEAKEIFRKADKPQLAHAVAEYSSKKSKEAVMDSIPLTEHYVLDGGSLVHRLPWKKGDSYGAIARMYADFTIRHYGKATVVFDGFSEGPSIKDNTHQRREQNTRPIISFNAKTEFVGRKDDFLSRSCNKQGLIDLVTEELQKKGCTVINALGDADMNIVKAAVKASHQLTTLIGEDTDLLILLLYYAEANNRGLYFRSSVR
;
A
#
# COMPACT_ATOMS: atom_id res chain seq x y z
N MET A 1 21.51 -45.96 -4.73
CA MET A 1 22.41 -46.71 -3.82
C MET A 1 21.94 -48.13 -3.49
N CYS A 2 20.64 -48.44 -3.49
CA CYS A 2 20.11 -49.72 -2.99
C CYS A 2 20.46 -51.00 -3.78
N GLN A 3 21.21 -50.91 -4.88
CA GLN A 3 21.67 -52.08 -5.67
C GLN A 3 23.16 -51.99 -6.04
N LEU A 4 23.94 -51.18 -5.29
CA LEU A 4 25.35 -50.95 -5.59
C LEU A 4 26.16 -52.25 -5.50
N GLU A 5 25.85 -53.08 -4.50
CA GLU A 5 26.47 -54.39 -4.27
C GLU A 5 26.29 -55.35 -5.46
N ALA A 6 25.14 -55.32 -6.14
CA ALA A 6 24.83 -56.21 -7.25
C ALA A 6 25.32 -55.71 -8.61
N ARG A 7 25.29 -54.39 -8.85
CA ARG A 7 25.64 -53.79 -10.16
C ARG A 7 27.10 -53.39 -10.28
N HIS A 8 27.73 -52.99 -9.18
CA HIS A 8 29.12 -52.49 -9.14
C HIS A 8 29.83 -52.97 -7.85
N PRO A 9 30.10 -54.28 -7.75
CA PRO A 9 30.61 -54.90 -6.52
C PRO A 9 32.01 -54.38 -6.11
N ASP A 10 32.81 -53.95 -7.07
CA ASP A 10 34.13 -53.34 -6.86
C ASP A 10 34.04 -51.94 -6.20
N VAL A 11 33.06 -51.14 -6.60
CA VAL A 11 32.77 -49.84 -5.98
C VAL A 11 32.23 -50.03 -4.57
N TYR A 12 31.39 -51.05 -4.37
CA TYR A 12 30.85 -51.40 -3.05
C TYR A 12 31.94 -51.87 -2.07
N ASP A 13 32.90 -52.71 -2.52
CA ASP A 13 34.05 -53.13 -1.68
C ASP A 13 34.89 -51.93 -1.26
N LYS A 14 35.26 -51.06 -2.21
CA LYS A 14 36.02 -49.83 -1.93
C LYS A 14 35.26 -48.90 -0.99
N PHE A 15 33.96 -48.75 -1.18
CA PHE A 15 33.13 -47.93 -0.29
C PHE A 15 33.13 -48.48 1.13
N SER A 16 32.95 -49.80 1.29
CA SER A 16 32.94 -50.51 2.59
C SER A 16 34.30 -50.44 3.30
N ARG A 17 35.39 -50.41 2.55
CA ARG A 17 36.76 -50.22 3.06
C ARG A 17 37.11 -48.76 3.38
N GLY A 18 36.15 -47.83 3.27
CA GLY A 18 36.32 -46.43 3.67
C GLY A 18 36.97 -45.52 2.63
N PHE A 19 37.11 -45.94 1.38
CA PHE A 19 37.71 -45.13 0.30
C PHE A 19 36.84 -43.93 -0.14
N HIS A 20 35.73 -43.66 0.53
CA HIS A 20 34.88 -42.49 0.33
C HIS A 20 35.24 -41.32 1.26
N VAL A 21 36.25 -41.50 2.12
CA VAL A 21 36.68 -40.54 3.13
C VAL A 21 38.18 -40.27 2.99
N ILE A 22 38.56 -39.01 3.00
CA ILE A 22 39.95 -38.54 2.96
C ILE A 22 40.32 -38.04 4.35
N ARG A 23 41.49 -38.46 4.86
CA ARG A 23 42.01 -38.04 6.16
C ARG A 23 43.28 -37.23 5.96
N ARG A 24 43.29 -36.00 6.48
CA ARG A 24 44.42 -35.05 6.36
C ARG A 24 45.22 -34.86 7.64
N SER A 25 44.74 -35.40 8.77
CA SER A 25 45.43 -35.34 10.06
C SER A 25 45.32 -36.69 10.79
N ASN A 26 46.25 -36.94 11.71
CA ASN A 26 46.26 -38.16 12.53
C ASN A 26 45.25 -38.13 13.70
N GLN A 27 44.34 -37.15 13.73
CA GLN A 27 43.29 -37.07 14.76
C GLN A 27 42.18 -38.10 14.51
N CYS A 28 41.62 -38.67 15.57
CA CYS A 28 40.50 -39.61 15.45
C CYS A 28 39.28 -38.90 14.85
N TRP A 29 38.53 -39.60 13.98
CA TRP A 29 37.32 -39.06 13.30
C TRP A 29 37.54 -37.87 12.35
N ALA A 30 38.79 -37.56 11.99
CA ALA A 30 39.13 -36.48 11.05
C ALA A 30 38.93 -36.86 9.56
N GLY A 31 38.01 -37.79 9.29
CA GLY A 31 37.69 -38.23 7.95
C GLY A 31 36.65 -37.31 7.31
N LEU A 32 37.00 -36.69 6.18
CA LEU A 32 36.11 -35.80 5.43
C LEU A 32 35.75 -36.43 4.08
N SER A 33 34.56 -36.15 3.56
CA SER A 33 34.21 -36.59 2.20
C SER A 33 35.12 -35.94 1.17
N SER A 34 35.34 -36.61 0.04
CA SER A 34 36.21 -36.08 -1.04
C SER A 34 35.76 -34.70 -1.53
N ASP A 35 34.45 -34.49 -1.65
CA ASP A 35 33.87 -33.21 -2.08
C ASP A 35 34.17 -32.08 -1.08
N LEU A 36 34.03 -32.35 0.22
CA LEU A 36 34.33 -31.37 1.27
C LEU A 36 35.83 -31.03 1.32
N VAL A 37 36.70 -32.01 1.07
CA VAL A 37 38.15 -31.77 0.96
C VAL A 37 38.50 -30.94 -0.26
N ILE A 38 37.89 -31.23 -1.42
CA ILE A 38 38.04 -30.42 -2.63
C ILE A 38 37.56 -28.99 -2.35
N GLU A 39 36.44 -28.82 -1.67
CA GLU A 39 35.92 -27.49 -1.37
C GLU A 39 36.86 -26.71 -0.42
N GLN A 40 37.27 -27.32 0.68
CA GLN A 40 38.11 -26.68 1.69
C GLN A 40 39.56 -26.41 1.22
N THR A 41 40.03 -27.14 0.21
CA THR A 41 41.43 -27.06 -0.25
C THR A 41 41.54 -26.37 -1.61
N LEU A 42 40.90 -26.93 -2.64
CA LEU A 42 40.95 -26.44 -4.02
C LEU A 42 39.96 -25.29 -4.24
N MET A 43 38.69 -25.42 -3.83
CA MET A 43 37.71 -24.34 -4.04
C MET A 43 37.99 -23.12 -3.17
N ARG A 44 38.65 -23.31 -2.02
CA ARG A 44 39.10 -22.20 -1.17
C ARG A 44 40.11 -21.29 -1.90
N SER A 45 41.10 -21.86 -2.59
CA SER A 45 42.06 -21.05 -3.36
C SER A 45 41.40 -20.38 -4.56
N LEU A 46 40.44 -21.06 -5.22
CA LEU A 46 39.59 -20.55 -6.30
C LEU A 46 38.69 -19.35 -5.92
N LYS A 47 38.26 -19.27 -4.64
CA LYS A 47 37.32 -18.25 -4.12
C LYS A 47 38.01 -17.04 -3.46
N SER A 48 39.35 -16.99 -3.48
CA SER A 48 40.11 -15.84 -2.98
C SER A 48 39.96 -14.60 -3.88
N SER A 49 40.28 -13.41 -3.37
CA SER A 49 40.22 -12.15 -4.14
C SER A 49 41.14 -12.22 -5.37
N GLY A 50 40.56 -12.11 -6.57
CA GLY A 50 41.27 -12.30 -7.85
C GLY A 50 41.18 -13.73 -8.42
N GLY A 51 40.47 -14.64 -7.75
CA GLY A 51 40.20 -16.00 -8.20
C GLY A 51 39.03 -16.11 -9.20
N LEU A 52 38.81 -17.34 -9.69
CA LEU A 52 37.89 -17.67 -10.79
C LEU A 52 36.42 -17.23 -10.57
N THR A 53 36.02 -17.01 -9.31
CA THR A 53 34.62 -16.79 -8.90
C THR A 53 34.29 -15.34 -8.53
N HIS A 54 35.30 -14.45 -8.44
CA HIS A 54 35.10 -13.04 -8.08
C HIS A 54 35.72 -12.11 -9.14
N GLY A 55 34.87 -11.48 -9.97
CA GLY A 55 35.29 -10.51 -11.00
C GLY A 55 34.43 -10.55 -12.27
N SER A 56 34.71 -9.64 -13.22
CA SER A 56 34.19 -9.71 -14.59
C SER A 56 34.78 -10.95 -15.26
N GLY A 57 33.94 -11.88 -15.72
CA GLY A 57 34.31 -13.25 -16.10
C GLY A 57 35.59 -13.38 -16.97
N MET A 58 36.33 -14.47 -16.74
CA MET A 58 37.56 -14.81 -17.47
C MET A 58 37.29 -15.39 -18.86
N THR A 59 38.13 -15.04 -19.84
CA THR A 59 38.16 -15.72 -21.15
C THR A 59 38.64 -17.17 -21.01
N GLU A 60 38.46 -17.99 -22.05
CA GLU A 60 38.85 -19.41 -22.02
C GLU A 60 40.37 -19.57 -21.87
N GLU A 61 41.16 -18.71 -22.51
CA GLU A 61 42.62 -18.71 -22.42
C GLU A 61 43.10 -18.35 -21.01
N MET A 62 42.45 -17.37 -20.37
CA MET A 62 42.72 -16.99 -18.98
C MET A 62 42.39 -18.12 -18.01
N ARG A 63 41.29 -18.84 -18.24
CA ARG A 63 40.93 -20.03 -17.45
C ARG A 63 41.93 -21.17 -17.63
N ALA A 64 42.43 -21.41 -18.85
CA ALA A 64 43.44 -22.42 -19.11
C ALA A 64 44.77 -22.07 -18.41
N LEU A 65 45.24 -20.83 -18.55
CA LEU A 65 46.46 -20.36 -17.89
C LEU A 65 46.35 -20.44 -16.36
N TRP A 66 45.19 -20.03 -15.81
CA TRP A 66 44.92 -20.12 -14.38
C TRP A 66 44.92 -21.58 -13.90
N THR A 67 44.26 -22.49 -14.63
CA THR A 67 44.20 -23.92 -14.29
C THR A 67 45.58 -24.58 -14.29
N MET A 68 46.45 -24.19 -15.23
CA MET A 68 47.80 -24.73 -15.33
C MET A 68 48.76 -24.14 -14.28
N SER A 69 48.54 -22.90 -13.85
CA SER A 69 49.44 -22.20 -12.90
C SER A 69 49.01 -22.32 -11.43
N ILE A 70 47.75 -22.66 -11.13
CA ILE A 70 47.26 -22.70 -9.76
C ILE A 70 47.96 -23.73 -8.85
N PRO A 71 48.31 -24.96 -9.30
CA PRO A 71 48.96 -25.92 -8.41
C PRO A 71 50.33 -25.40 -7.94
N ILE A 72 51.10 -24.84 -8.88
CA ILE A 72 52.43 -24.27 -8.65
C ILE A 72 52.34 -23.05 -7.73
N THR A 73 51.46 -22.10 -8.06
CA THR A 73 51.31 -20.86 -7.27
C THR A 73 50.72 -21.11 -5.87
N SER A 74 49.89 -22.14 -5.71
CA SER A 74 49.40 -22.58 -4.39
C SER A 74 50.53 -23.14 -3.52
N GLU A 75 51.51 -23.85 -4.08
CA GLU A 75 52.67 -24.33 -3.32
C GLU A 75 53.54 -23.17 -2.83
N TYR A 76 53.82 -22.19 -3.70
CA TYR A 76 54.54 -20.96 -3.28
C TYR A 76 53.80 -20.19 -2.19
N ASN A 77 52.47 -20.07 -2.30
CA ASN A 77 51.67 -19.39 -1.29
C ASN A 77 51.69 -20.13 0.06
N ASN A 78 51.60 -21.47 0.04
CA ASN A 78 51.71 -22.27 1.25
C ASN A 78 53.12 -22.14 1.89
N ALA A 79 54.18 -22.21 1.09
CA ALA A 79 55.55 -22.03 1.56
C ALA A 79 55.78 -20.63 2.16
N MET A 80 55.21 -19.58 1.57
CA MET A 80 55.28 -18.22 2.11
C MET A 80 54.47 -18.04 3.40
N GLN A 81 53.36 -18.76 3.56
CA GLN A 81 52.61 -18.75 4.82
C GLN A 81 53.37 -19.45 5.94
N GLU A 82 54.02 -20.58 5.62
CA GLU A 82 54.89 -21.31 6.56
C GLU A 82 56.13 -20.49 6.93
N PHE A 83 56.77 -19.83 5.96
CA PHE A 83 57.94 -18.98 6.20
C PHE A 83 57.64 -17.77 7.10
N ASN A 84 56.44 -17.19 7.00
CA ASN A 84 56.07 -16.00 7.76
C ASN A 84 55.33 -16.31 9.08
N ASP A 85 55.14 -17.59 9.44
CA ASP A 85 54.27 -18.04 10.55
C ASP A 85 52.84 -17.45 10.51
N LEU A 86 52.40 -17.01 9.32
CA LEU A 86 51.08 -16.44 9.09
C LEU A 86 50.21 -17.53 8.46
N THR A 87 49.71 -18.43 9.29
CA THR A 87 48.71 -19.41 8.83
C THR A 87 47.35 -18.70 8.74
N TYR A 88 46.87 -18.43 7.52
CA TYR A 88 45.49 -17.99 7.30
C TYR A 88 44.53 -19.17 7.53
N THR A 89 44.45 -19.65 8.77
CA THR A 89 43.41 -20.59 9.18
C THR A 89 42.12 -19.81 9.37
N THR A 90 41.08 -20.22 8.65
CA THR A 90 39.72 -19.95 9.13
C THR A 90 39.56 -20.74 10.41
N SER A 91 39.35 -20.04 11.53
CA SER A 91 38.94 -20.61 12.82
C SER A 91 37.95 -21.77 12.61
N GLU A 92 38.07 -22.85 13.39
CA GLU A 92 37.08 -23.95 13.39
C GLU A 92 35.67 -23.49 13.80
N GLN A 93 35.52 -22.24 14.28
CA GLN A 93 34.21 -21.66 14.49
C GLN A 93 33.50 -21.44 13.16
N HIS A 94 32.42 -22.20 12.99
CA HIS A 94 31.45 -22.02 11.94
C HIS A 94 31.04 -20.54 11.87
N ARG A 95 30.98 -19.97 10.66
CA ARG A 95 30.64 -18.56 10.40
C ARG A 95 29.36 -18.09 11.09
N GLU A 96 28.43 -19.01 11.33
CA GLU A 96 27.17 -18.73 12.02
C GLU A 96 27.31 -18.57 13.55
N SER A 97 28.40 -19.07 14.13
CA SER A 97 28.69 -19.05 15.58
C SER A 97 29.53 -17.85 16.02
N THR A 98 29.87 -16.95 15.11
CA THR A 98 30.59 -15.71 15.46
C THR A 98 29.71 -14.81 16.33
N GLU A 99 30.27 -14.16 17.34
CA GLU A 99 29.54 -13.24 18.24
C GLU A 99 28.75 -12.16 17.47
N ALA A 100 29.35 -11.59 16.42
CA ALA A 100 28.68 -10.60 15.58
C ALA A 100 27.45 -11.15 14.84
N ARG A 101 27.43 -12.46 14.54
CA ARG A 101 26.29 -13.15 13.93
C ARG A 101 25.24 -13.50 14.98
N MET A 102 25.66 -13.98 16.15
CA MET A 102 24.77 -14.21 17.30
C MET A 102 24.04 -12.94 17.72
N LYS A 103 24.75 -11.81 17.83
CA LYS A 103 24.17 -10.51 18.19
C LYS A 103 23.17 -10.00 17.14
N ARG A 104 23.47 -10.17 15.84
CA ARG A 104 22.52 -9.84 14.76
C ARG A 104 21.28 -10.72 14.82
N ASN A 105 21.46 -12.04 14.95
CA ASN A 105 20.35 -12.97 15.05
C ASN A 105 19.45 -12.66 16.26
N HIS A 106 20.04 -12.31 17.41
CA HIS A 106 19.29 -11.89 18.59
C HIS A 106 18.48 -10.61 18.34
N SER A 107 19.10 -9.59 17.72
CA SER A 107 18.40 -8.36 17.33
C SER A 107 17.24 -8.63 16.37
N ASP A 108 17.44 -9.49 15.37
CA ASP A 108 16.39 -9.83 14.41
C ASP A 108 15.27 -10.66 15.06
N LEU A 109 15.59 -11.51 16.03
CA LEU A 109 14.62 -12.27 16.82
C LEU A 109 13.73 -11.34 17.65
N GLU A 110 14.30 -10.32 18.29
CA GLU A 110 13.51 -9.30 19.02
C GLU A 110 12.59 -8.51 18.09
N LYS A 111 13.05 -8.13 16.88
CA LYS A 111 12.19 -7.47 15.88
C LYS A 111 11.02 -8.35 15.45
N ILE A 112 11.28 -9.64 15.21
CA ILE A 112 10.23 -10.61 14.86
C ILE A 112 9.23 -10.74 16.01
N LYS A 113 9.71 -10.83 17.26
CA LYS A 113 8.88 -10.95 18.45
C LYS A 113 7.98 -9.72 18.66
N GLU A 114 8.54 -8.51 18.52
CA GLU A 114 7.78 -7.25 18.56
C GLU A 114 6.73 -7.18 17.45
N LYS A 115 7.06 -7.66 16.25
CA LYS A 115 6.12 -7.65 15.13
C LYS A 115 4.98 -8.67 15.32
N LEU A 116 5.29 -9.87 15.79
CA LEU A 116 4.32 -10.94 16.05
C LEU A 116 3.41 -10.62 17.24
N SER A 117 3.87 -9.85 18.23
CA SER A 117 3.00 -9.41 19.34
C SER A 117 1.92 -8.43 18.87
N THR A 118 2.22 -7.62 17.85
CA THR A 118 1.27 -6.66 17.27
C THR A 118 0.32 -7.32 16.26
N CYS A 119 0.80 -8.30 15.51
CA CYS A 119 0.03 -9.05 14.51
C CYS A 119 0.08 -10.55 14.81
N MET A 120 -0.69 -11.01 15.81
CA MET A 120 -0.66 -12.41 16.23
C MET A 120 -1.21 -13.34 15.13
N PRO A 121 -0.42 -14.28 14.59
CA PRO A 121 -0.87 -15.17 13.51
C PRO A 121 -1.83 -16.28 14.00
N PHE A 122 -1.88 -16.52 15.31
CA PHE A 122 -2.70 -17.55 15.94
C PHE A 122 -3.99 -17.00 16.57
N SER A 123 -4.49 -15.86 16.09
CA SER A 123 -5.82 -15.41 16.53
C SER A 123 -6.89 -16.37 16.01
N PRO A 124 -8.02 -16.52 16.73
CA PRO A 124 -9.14 -17.38 16.31
C PRO A 124 -9.88 -16.85 15.06
N ASP A 125 -9.45 -15.73 14.48
CA ASP A 125 -10.04 -15.16 13.27
C ASP A 125 -9.66 -16.00 12.04
N PRO A 126 -10.64 -16.56 11.31
CA PRO A 126 -10.40 -17.39 10.13
C PRO A 126 -9.92 -16.61 8.90
N SER A 127 -9.83 -15.28 8.96
CA SER A 127 -9.41 -14.46 7.83
C SER A 127 -7.94 -14.69 7.45
N LEU A 128 -7.69 -14.92 6.15
CA LEU A 128 -6.33 -14.99 5.61
C LEU A 128 -5.73 -13.58 5.59
N ARG A 129 -4.58 -13.36 6.24
CA ARG A 129 -3.97 -12.03 6.35
C ARG A 129 -2.46 -12.05 6.21
N ASN A 130 -1.90 -10.96 5.71
CA ASN A 130 -0.46 -10.75 5.67
C ASN A 130 0.06 -10.41 7.08
N ILE A 131 0.97 -11.22 7.62
CA ILE A 131 1.50 -11.05 8.99
C ILE A 131 2.33 -9.76 9.15
N ILE A 132 2.94 -9.28 8.06
CA ILE A 132 3.81 -8.10 8.08
C ILE A 132 2.98 -6.81 7.92
N THR A 133 2.04 -6.80 6.98
CA THR A 133 1.27 -5.59 6.62
C THR A 133 -0.13 -5.52 7.26
N GLY A 134 -0.63 -6.63 7.83
CA GLY A 134 -1.99 -6.72 8.37
C GLY A 134 -3.10 -6.76 7.30
N LEU A 135 -2.74 -6.83 6.01
CA LEU A 135 -3.72 -6.82 4.92
C LEU A 135 -4.51 -8.13 4.90
N VAL A 136 -5.83 -8.03 5.06
CA VAL A 136 -6.77 -9.15 4.95
C VAL A 136 -7.01 -9.48 3.48
N ALA A 137 -6.96 -10.76 3.14
CA ALA A 137 -7.18 -11.29 1.81
C ALA A 137 -8.62 -11.04 1.35
N LYS A 138 -8.79 -10.76 0.06
CA LYS A 138 -10.11 -10.77 -0.58
C LYS A 138 -10.59 -12.21 -0.76
N GLU A 139 -11.90 -12.38 -0.95
CA GLU A 139 -12.52 -13.69 -1.22
C GLU A 139 -11.91 -14.42 -2.42
N ASP A 140 -11.35 -13.70 -3.38
CA ASP A 140 -10.78 -14.30 -4.59
C ASP A 140 -9.32 -14.76 -4.44
N VAL A 141 -8.68 -14.52 -3.29
CA VAL A 141 -7.30 -14.92 -3.00
C VAL A 141 -7.27 -16.35 -2.47
N ASN A 142 -6.77 -17.27 -3.27
CA ASN A 142 -6.69 -18.70 -2.93
C ASN A 142 -5.26 -19.20 -2.70
N VAL A 143 -4.31 -18.32 -2.32
CA VAL A 143 -2.91 -18.73 -2.08
C VAL A 143 -2.77 -19.78 -0.96
N HIS A 144 -3.72 -19.84 -0.02
CA HIS A 144 -3.73 -20.85 1.03
C HIS A 144 -4.02 -22.27 0.51
N GLU A 145 -4.62 -22.38 -0.67
CA GLU A 145 -4.92 -23.64 -1.36
C GLU A 145 -3.89 -23.97 -2.45
N TYR A 146 -2.66 -23.44 -2.34
CA TYR A 146 -1.64 -23.57 -3.39
C TYR A 146 -1.35 -25.02 -3.79
N GLU A 147 -1.45 -25.95 -2.83
CA GLU A 147 -1.24 -27.38 -3.06
C GLU A 147 -2.34 -27.97 -3.93
N THR A 148 -3.61 -27.68 -3.62
CA THR A 148 -4.78 -28.09 -4.41
C THR A 148 -4.69 -27.56 -5.83
N VAL A 149 -4.38 -26.26 -6.00
CA VAL A 149 -4.19 -25.65 -7.32
C VAL A 149 -3.02 -26.30 -8.06
N GLY A 150 -1.93 -26.61 -7.36
CA GLY A 150 -0.78 -27.32 -7.93
C GLY A 150 -1.14 -28.72 -8.44
N ASN A 151 -1.92 -29.48 -7.65
CA ASN A 151 -2.37 -30.81 -8.01
C ASN A 151 -3.28 -30.80 -9.23
N GLU A 152 -4.22 -29.85 -9.32
CA GLU A 152 -5.06 -29.69 -10.52
C GLU A 152 -4.24 -29.36 -11.78
N ILE A 153 -3.17 -28.58 -11.63
CA ILE A 153 -2.24 -28.27 -12.74
C ILE A 153 -1.52 -29.55 -13.17
N ILE A 154 -1.05 -30.36 -12.20
CA ILE A 154 -0.35 -31.62 -12.47
C ILE A 154 -1.28 -32.63 -13.15
N GLU A 155 -2.52 -32.78 -12.70
CA GLU A 155 -3.51 -33.66 -13.34
C GLU A 155 -3.73 -33.28 -14.81
N LYS A 156 -3.77 -31.98 -15.13
CA LYS A 156 -3.88 -31.49 -16.51
C LYS A 156 -2.66 -31.79 -17.38
N MET A 157 -1.53 -32.19 -16.80
CA MET A 157 -0.31 -32.60 -17.50
C MET A 157 -0.26 -34.11 -17.77
N VAL A 158 -1.01 -34.92 -17.01
CA VAL A 158 -1.02 -36.38 -17.18
C VAL A 158 -1.48 -36.71 -18.61
N GLY A 159 -0.65 -37.49 -19.32
CA GLY A 159 -0.93 -37.93 -20.69
C GLY A 159 -0.62 -36.90 -21.80
N LYS A 160 -0.03 -35.73 -21.48
CA LYS A 160 0.40 -34.74 -22.47
C LYS A 160 1.91 -34.76 -22.69
N THR A 161 2.33 -34.40 -23.90
CA THR A 161 3.74 -34.20 -24.22
C THR A 161 4.26 -32.91 -23.58
N VAL A 162 5.52 -32.92 -23.14
CA VAL A 162 6.16 -31.79 -22.42
C VAL A 162 6.08 -30.48 -23.23
N LEU A 163 6.19 -30.57 -24.56
CA LEU A 163 6.12 -29.42 -25.48
C LEU A 163 4.68 -28.92 -25.75
N GLY A 164 3.65 -29.71 -25.43
CA GLY A 164 2.25 -29.36 -25.62
C GLY A 164 1.61 -28.66 -24.41
N ILE A 165 2.34 -28.52 -23.30
CA ILE A 165 1.83 -27.94 -22.06
C ILE A 165 2.10 -26.43 -22.06
N SER A 166 1.03 -25.63 -22.09
CA SER A 166 1.10 -24.17 -21.99
C SER A 166 0.53 -23.72 -20.64
N PHE A 167 1.37 -23.05 -19.85
CA PHE A 167 0.98 -22.49 -18.56
C PHE A 167 0.27 -21.15 -18.73
N LYS A 168 -0.96 -21.04 -18.25
CA LYS A 168 -1.70 -19.78 -18.26
C LYS A 168 -1.62 -19.12 -16.88
N ARG A 169 -1.43 -17.80 -16.86
CA ARG A 169 -1.39 -17.01 -15.60
C ARG A 169 -2.68 -17.14 -14.77
N LYS A 170 -3.82 -17.36 -15.42
CA LYS A 170 -5.12 -17.55 -14.76
C LYS A 170 -5.23 -18.84 -13.94
N ASP A 171 -4.40 -19.84 -14.25
CA ASP A 171 -4.44 -21.15 -13.60
C ASP A 171 -3.55 -21.17 -12.34
N ARG A 172 -2.80 -20.09 -12.08
CA ARG A 172 -1.91 -19.98 -10.91
C ARG A 172 -2.69 -19.54 -9.68
N ALA A 173 -2.29 -20.01 -8.50
CA ALA A 173 -2.83 -19.54 -7.23
C ALA A 173 -2.67 -18.01 -7.12
N LYS A 174 -3.77 -17.34 -6.77
CA LYS A 174 -3.84 -15.88 -6.67
C LYS A 174 -3.25 -15.44 -5.34
N THR A 175 -2.24 -14.59 -5.40
CA THR A 175 -1.55 -14.08 -4.22
C THR A 175 -2.20 -12.79 -3.70
N LEU A 176 -1.89 -12.42 -2.46
CA LEU A 176 -2.28 -11.12 -1.87
C LEU A 176 -1.79 -9.90 -2.67
N ALA A 177 -0.70 -10.06 -3.44
CA ALA A 177 -0.13 -9.00 -4.28
C ALA A 177 -0.80 -8.89 -5.67
N HIS A 178 -1.78 -9.74 -5.97
CA HIS A 178 -2.47 -9.77 -7.26
C HIS A 178 -3.52 -8.65 -7.37
N GLU A 179 -3.15 -7.42 -7.02
CA GLU A 179 -3.95 -6.22 -7.23
C GLU A 179 -3.33 -5.35 -8.33
N SER A 180 -4.05 -5.18 -9.44
CA SER A 180 -4.07 -3.93 -10.22
C SER A 180 -4.91 -3.99 -11.50
N THR A 181 -5.50 -5.12 -11.89
CA THR A 181 -6.30 -5.11 -13.14
C THR A 181 -7.45 -6.09 -13.13
N ILE A 182 -8.50 -5.78 -12.36
CA ILE A 182 -9.83 -6.29 -12.65
C ILE A 182 -10.41 -5.36 -13.72
N LYS A 183 -10.39 -5.79 -14.99
CA LYS A 183 -11.26 -5.20 -16.00
C LYS A 183 -12.65 -5.77 -15.77
N PHE A 184 -13.55 -4.98 -15.16
CA PHE A 184 -14.97 -5.26 -15.25
C PHE A 184 -15.39 -5.02 -16.70
N ALA A 185 -15.53 -6.10 -17.46
CA ALA A 185 -16.40 -6.11 -18.63
C ALA A 185 -17.73 -6.70 -18.18
N GLN A 186 -18.56 -5.88 -17.52
CA GLN A 186 -19.97 -6.21 -17.30
C GLN A 186 -20.82 -5.45 -18.30
N GLY A 187 -21.47 -6.20 -19.19
CA GLY A 187 -22.50 -5.72 -20.11
C GLY A 187 -21.95 -4.90 -21.26
N ARG A 188 -22.42 -5.14 -22.48
CA ARG A 188 -22.21 -4.20 -23.58
C ARG A 188 -23.00 -2.93 -23.24
N THR A 189 -22.37 -1.99 -22.55
CA THR A 189 -22.87 -0.61 -22.43
C THR A 189 -22.73 0.04 -23.79
N ILE A 190 -23.87 0.26 -24.45
CA ILE A 190 -23.91 1.14 -25.61
C ILE A 190 -23.78 2.56 -25.05
N ASP A 191 -22.68 3.21 -25.37
CA ASP A 191 -22.47 4.63 -25.03
C ASP A 191 -23.52 5.47 -25.78
N PRO A 192 -24.46 6.14 -25.08
CA PRO A 192 -25.49 6.96 -25.70
C PRO A 192 -24.91 8.09 -26.55
N ALA A 193 -23.76 8.65 -26.16
CA ALA A 193 -23.08 9.70 -26.92
C ALA A 193 -22.51 9.14 -28.23
N LEU A 194 -21.90 7.96 -28.19
CA LEU A 194 -21.42 7.26 -29.38
C LEU A 194 -22.57 6.85 -30.31
N LEU A 195 -23.69 6.39 -29.75
CA LEU A 195 -24.90 6.05 -30.50
C LEU A 195 -25.45 7.30 -31.21
N PHE A 196 -25.57 8.41 -30.50
CA PHE A 196 -26.00 9.71 -31.04
C PHE A 196 -25.08 10.21 -32.17
N GLN A 197 -23.76 10.14 -31.97
CA GLN A 197 -22.78 10.51 -33.01
C GLN A 197 -22.90 9.63 -34.26
N ARG A 198 -23.10 8.32 -34.09
CA ARG A 198 -23.29 7.40 -35.22
C ARG A 198 -24.58 7.69 -35.97
N PHE A 199 -25.67 7.98 -35.26
CA PHE A 199 -26.93 8.34 -35.92
C PHE A 199 -26.84 9.69 -36.63
N LEU A 200 -26.13 10.69 -36.08
CA LEU A 200 -25.85 11.95 -36.79
C LEU A 200 -25.06 11.75 -38.09
N VAL A 201 -24.14 10.79 -38.11
CA VAL A 201 -23.38 10.46 -39.33
C VAL A 201 -24.27 9.68 -40.31
N LEU A 202 -25.06 8.73 -39.83
CA LEU A 202 -26.00 7.96 -40.66
C LEU A 202 -27.08 8.85 -41.28
N SER A 203 -27.59 9.84 -40.56
CA SER A 203 -28.57 10.80 -41.10
C SER A 203 -27.98 11.73 -42.16
N LYS A 204 -26.65 11.86 -42.21
CA LYS A 204 -25.93 12.61 -43.25
C LYS A 204 -25.50 11.77 -44.45
N THR A 205 -25.42 10.44 -44.29
CA THR A 205 -24.88 9.52 -45.32
C THR A 205 -25.89 8.55 -45.90
N ARG A 206 -27.10 8.45 -45.32
CA ARG A 206 -28.21 7.62 -45.79
C ARG A 206 -29.54 8.39 -45.73
N ASP A 207 -30.59 7.86 -46.36
CA ASP A 207 -31.99 8.35 -46.29
C ASP A 207 -32.66 8.09 -44.93
N LEU A 208 -31.96 8.33 -43.81
CA LEU A 208 -32.53 8.29 -42.47
C LEU A 208 -32.72 9.73 -41.99
N SER A 209 -33.96 10.17 -41.84
CA SER A 209 -34.22 11.53 -41.38
C SER A 209 -33.75 11.70 -39.93
N LEU A 210 -33.17 12.86 -39.63
CA LEU A 210 -32.74 13.18 -38.27
C LEU A 210 -33.94 13.27 -37.31
N GLU A 211 -35.09 13.68 -37.82
CA GLU A 211 -36.34 13.79 -37.07
C GLU A 211 -36.84 12.42 -36.59
N ASP A 212 -36.80 11.40 -37.46
CA ASP A 212 -37.16 10.03 -37.09
C ASP A 212 -36.22 9.47 -36.01
N VAL A 213 -34.92 9.76 -36.10
CA VAL A 213 -33.93 9.33 -35.09
C VAL A 213 -34.20 10.00 -33.74
N MET A 214 -34.49 11.30 -33.72
CA MET A 214 -34.72 12.06 -32.48
C MET A 214 -36.09 11.78 -31.84
N SER A 215 -36.98 11.08 -32.56
CA SER A 215 -38.28 10.63 -32.02
C SER A 215 -38.15 9.49 -30.99
N TYR A 216 -37.00 8.82 -30.93
CA TYR A 216 -36.71 7.74 -29.99
C TYR A 216 -35.70 8.18 -28.92
N GLU A 217 -35.90 7.69 -27.69
CA GLU A 217 -34.98 7.95 -26.61
C GLU A 217 -33.69 7.11 -26.77
N LEU A 218 -32.58 7.81 -27.04
CA LEU A 218 -31.26 7.22 -27.38
C LEU A 218 -30.44 6.80 -26.15
N SER A 219 -30.97 7.02 -24.94
CA SER A 219 -30.30 6.75 -23.67
C SER A 219 -31.26 6.07 -22.70
N PRO A 220 -30.85 5.05 -21.93
CA PRO A 220 -31.71 4.42 -20.93
C PRO A 220 -31.95 5.28 -19.67
N PHE A 221 -31.45 6.52 -19.65
CA PHE A 221 -31.59 7.48 -18.56
C PHE A 221 -31.50 8.92 -19.08
N PRO A 222 -32.12 9.91 -18.39
CA PRO A 222 -32.02 11.31 -18.75
C PRO A 222 -30.57 11.82 -18.63
N THR A 223 -29.90 12.02 -19.76
CA THR A 223 -28.48 12.42 -19.81
C THR A 223 -28.23 13.82 -19.26
N ALA A 224 -29.26 14.64 -19.04
CA ALA A 224 -29.16 15.94 -18.37
C ALA A 224 -28.92 15.81 -16.86
N LEU A 225 -29.47 14.77 -16.22
CA LEU A 225 -29.37 14.54 -14.78
C LEU A 225 -28.36 13.45 -14.42
N PHE A 226 -28.11 12.51 -15.34
CA PHE A 226 -27.28 11.32 -15.11
C PHE A 226 -26.11 11.26 -16.10
N GLU A 227 -24.95 10.87 -15.60
CA GLU A 227 -23.75 10.61 -16.40
C GLU A 227 -23.73 9.15 -16.89
N ALA A 228 -24.21 8.24 -16.06
CA ALA A 228 -24.40 6.83 -16.38
C ALA A 228 -25.63 6.29 -15.65
N LYS A 229 -26.02 5.04 -15.93
CA LYS A 229 -27.12 4.38 -15.24
C LYS A 229 -26.89 4.43 -13.73
N GLU A 230 -27.85 4.99 -12.99
CA GLU A 230 -27.83 5.17 -11.52
C GLU A 230 -26.77 6.15 -10.98
N ILE A 231 -26.08 6.89 -11.85
CA ILE A 231 -25.00 7.84 -11.49
C ILE A 231 -25.38 9.27 -11.88
N PHE A 232 -25.73 10.10 -10.89
CA PHE A 232 -26.06 11.52 -11.12
C PHE A 232 -24.88 12.35 -11.66
N ARG A 233 -25.16 13.37 -12.47
CA ARG A 233 -24.14 14.36 -12.84
C ARG A 233 -23.69 15.15 -11.61
N LYS A 234 -22.42 15.56 -11.59
CA LYS A 234 -21.90 16.46 -10.57
C LYS A 234 -22.43 17.88 -10.81
N ALA A 235 -22.84 18.55 -9.73
CA ALA A 235 -23.06 19.98 -9.75
C ALA A 235 -21.73 20.73 -9.84
N ASP A 236 -21.68 21.82 -10.61
CA ASP A 236 -20.53 22.72 -10.67
C ASP A 236 -20.54 23.68 -9.46
N LYS A 237 -20.23 23.12 -8.28
CA LYS A 237 -20.14 23.88 -7.03
C LYS A 237 -19.15 25.05 -7.11
N PRO A 238 -17.94 24.91 -7.71
CA PRO A 238 -17.00 26.03 -7.85
C PRO A 238 -17.57 27.20 -8.65
N GLN A 239 -18.27 26.93 -9.75
CA GLN A 239 -18.89 27.99 -10.55
C GLN A 239 -19.98 28.73 -9.76
N LEU A 240 -20.79 28.00 -8.98
CA LEU A 240 -21.79 28.61 -8.10
C LEU A 240 -21.14 29.51 -7.04
N ALA A 241 -20.08 29.03 -6.38
CA ALA A 241 -19.34 29.82 -5.39
C ALA A 241 -18.79 31.12 -5.98
N HIS A 242 -18.22 31.06 -7.19
CA HIS A 242 -17.73 32.24 -7.91
C HIS A 242 -18.87 33.21 -8.23
N ALA A 243 -20.01 32.71 -8.74
CA ALA A 243 -21.17 33.56 -9.06
C ALA A 243 -21.73 34.26 -7.82
N VAL A 244 -21.80 33.57 -6.67
CA VAL A 244 -22.23 34.15 -5.39
C VAL A 244 -21.27 35.24 -4.93
N ALA A 245 -19.96 35.00 -5.00
CA ALA A 245 -18.94 35.99 -4.64
C ALA A 245 -18.98 37.23 -5.55
N GLU A 246 -19.12 37.03 -6.86
CA GLU A 246 -19.21 38.12 -7.84
C GLU A 246 -20.49 38.96 -7.64
N TYR A 247 -21.63 38.32 -7.40
CA TYR A 247 -22.88 39.02 -7.11
C TYR A 247 -22.78 39.83 -5.81
N SER A 248 -22.22 39.23 -4.76
CA SER A 248 -22.11 39.85 -3.43
C SER A 248 -21.18 41.07 -3.46
N SER A 249 -20.03 40.96 -4.15
CA SER A 249 -19.08 42.07 -4.31
C SER A 249 -19.65 43.26 -5.09
N LYS A 250 -20.56 43.01 -6.05
CA LYS A 250 -21.31 44.09 -6.75
C LYS A 250 -22.33 44.80 -5.86
N LYS A 251 -22.89 44.11 -4.87
CA LYS A 251 -23.93 44.63 -3.96
C LYS A 251 -23.38 45.38 -2.76
N SER A 252 -22.31 44.89 -2.14
CA SER A 252 -21.67 45.53 -1.00
C SER A 252 -20.19 45.15 -0.92
N LYS A 253 -19.33 46.15 -0.68
CA LYS A 253 -17.89 45.94 -0.41
C LYS A 253 -17.61 45.37 0.99
N GLU A 254 -18.61 45.37 1.88
CA GLU A 254 -18.50 44.83 3.24
C GLU A 254 -18.84 43.32 3.31
N ALA A 255 -19.53 42.79 2.29
CA ALA A 255 -19.97 41.39 2.25
C ALA A 255 -18.85 40.41 1.87
N VAL A 256 -17.84 40.88 1.12
CA VAL A 256 -16.66 40.11 0.75
C VAL A 256 -15.45 40.91 1.16
N MET A 257 -14.67 40.38 2.12
CA MET A 257 -13.54 41.09 2.72
C MET A 257 -12.22 40.46 2.28
N ASP A 258 -11.20 41.29 2.04
CA ASP A 258 -9.83 40.83 1.73
C ASP A 258 -9.07 40.36 2.98
N SER A 259 -9.46 40.87 4.16
CA SER A 259 -8.91 40.47 5.45
C SER A 259 -10.03 40.29 6.47
N ILE A 260 -9.93 39.21 7.26
CA ILE A 260 -10.94 38.86 8.26
C ILE A 260 -10.49 39.43 9.60
N PRO A 261 -11.38 40.04 10.40
CA PRO A 261 -11.04 40.51 11.73
C PRO A 261 -10.59 39.37 12.63
N LEU A 262 -9.78 39.69 13.66
CA LEU A 262 -9.34 38.70 14.64
C LEU A 262 -10.57 38.14 15.38
N THR A 263 -10.92 36.89 15.12
CA THR A 263 -12.07 36.23 15.74
C THR A 263 -11.69 35.54 17.04
N GLU A 264 -12.61 35.59 18.00
CA GLU A 264 -12.46 34.98 19.33
C GLU A 264 -12.56 33.46 19.26
N HIS A 265 -13.34 32.94 18.30
CA HIS A 265 -13.58 31.52 18.13
C HIS A 265 -13.51 31.06 16.67
N TYR A 266 -13.10 29.80 16.48
CA TYR A 266 -13.03 29.16 15.17
C TYR A 266 -13.82 27.86 15.17
N VAL A 267 -14.61 27.67 14.11
CA VAL A 267 -15.28 26.39 13.81
C VAL A 267 -14.68 25.84 12.53
N LEU A 268 -14.13 24.63 12.58
CA LEU A 268 -13.40 24.00 11.48
C LEU A 268 -14.19 22.82 10.91
N ASP A 269 -14.28 22.79 9.58
CA ASP A 269 -14.61 21.58 8.82
C ASP A 269 -13.46 20.58 8.94
N GLY A 270 -13.67 19.55 9.75
CA GLY A 270 -12.73 18.47 10.01
C GLY A 270 -12.46 17.60 8.78
N GLY A 271 -13.43 17.47 7.87
CA GLY A 271 -13.25 16.76 6.60
C GLY A 271 -12.17 17.44 5.74
N SER A 272 -12.28 18.77 5.56
CA SER A 272 -11.25 19.55 4.87
C SER A 272 -9.90 19.53 5.59
N LEU A 273 -9.90 19.57 6.94
CA LEU A 273 -8.69 19.56 7.76
C LEU A 273 -7.85 18.30 7.52
N VAL A 274 -8.49 17.12 7.46
CA VAL A 274 -7.80 15.84 7.23
C VAL A 274 -7.06 15.85 5.90
N HIS A 275 -7.57 16.50 4.87
CA HIS A 275 -6.89 16.59 3.57
C HIS A 275 -5.72 17.58 3.54
N ARG A 276 -5.60 18.50 4.51
CA ARG A 276 -4.65 19.62 4.48
C ARG A 276 -3.18 19.27 4.74
N LEU A 277 -2.89 18.42 5.74
CA LEU A 277 -1.50 18.18 6.17
C LEU A 277 -0.82 17.02 5.40
N PRO A 278 0.40 17.19 4.87
CA PRO A 278 1.12 16.10 4.22
C PRO A 278 1.59 15.06 5.24
N TRP A 279 1.59 13.77 4.86
CA TRP A 279 2.07 12.69 5.72
C TRP A 279 3.41 12.18 5.21
N LYS A 280 4.35 11.87 6.11
CA LYS A 280 5.62 11.24 5.75
C LYS A 280 5.56 9.74 6.02
N LYS A 281 6.17 8.96 5.13
CA LYS A 281 6.28 7.51 5.33
C LYS A 281 7.18 7.22 6.53
N GLY A 282 6.75 6.29 7.38
CA GLY A 282 7.40 5.96 8.65
C GLY A 282 6.87 6.73 9.85
N ASP A 283 6.04 7.78 9.67
CA ASP A 283 5.37 8.42 10.80
C ASP A 283 4.31 7.48 11.39
N SER A 284 4.23 7.40 12.72
CA SER A 284 3.14 6.66 13.37
C SER A 284 1.81 7.41 13.24
N TYR A 285 0.69 6.69 13.20
CA TYR A 285 -0.63 7.33 13.16
C TYR A 285 -0.90 8.23 14.37
N GLY A 286 -0.32 7.92 15.53
CA GLY A 286 -0.37 8.81 16.70
C GLY A 286 0.50 10.07 16.55
N ALA A 287 1.60 10.02 15.81
CA ALA A 287 2.35 11.22 15.44
C ALA A 287 1.59 12.08 14.43
N ILE A 288 0.95 11.44 13.45
CA ILE A 288 0.07 12.11 12.48
C ILE A 288 -1.11 12.78 13.18
N ALA A 289 -1.78 12.09 14.12
CA ALA A 289 -2.89 12.67 14.89
C ALA A 289 -2.46 13.88 15.73
N ARG A 290 -1.31 13.78 16.42
CA ARG A 290 -0.71 14.91 17.15
C ARG A 290 -0.40 16.09 16.23
N MET A 291 0.11 15.83 15.02
CA MET A 291 0.40 16.87 14.04
C MET A 291 -0.86 17.66 13.66
N TYR A 292 -2.02 17.00 13.48
CA TYR A 292 -3.29 17.70 13.25
C TYR A 292 -3.72 18.55 14.43
N ALA A 293 -3.59 18.03 15.65
CA ALA A 293 -3.95 18.75 16.86
C ALA A 293 -3.03 19.96 17.10
N ASP A 294 -1.72 19.81 16.87
CA ASP A 294 -0.72 20.89 16.95
C ASP A 294 -0.99 21.99 15.91
N PHE A 295 -1.28 21.60 14.67
CA PHE A 295 -1.66 22.54 13.62
C PHE A 295 -2.91 23.32 14.01
N THR A 296 -3.94 22.64 14.51
CA THR A 296 -5.20 23.27 14.91
C THR A 296 -4.98 24.31 16.01
N ILE A 297 -4.25 23.95 17.06
CA ILE A 297 -3.95 24.86 18.17
C ILE A 297 -3.10 26.04 17.72
N ARG A 298 -2.07 25.79 16.90
CA ARG A 298 -1.13 26.83 16.45
C ARG A 298 -1.80 27.88 15.56
N HIS A 299 -2.73 27.47 14.71
CA HIS A 299 -3.36 28.36 13.73
C HIS A 299 -4.72 28.92 14.18
N TYR A 300 -5.46 28.19 15.01
CA TYR A 300 -6.85 28.50 15.36
C TYR A 300 -7.13 28.49 16.87
N GLY A 301 -6.13 28.21 17.72
CA GLY A 301 -6.33 28.12 19.17
C GLY A 301 -7.26 26.97 19.57
N LYS A 302 -8.05 27.16 20.63
CA LYS A 302 -9.02 26.18 21.15
C LYS A 302 -10.30 26.17 20.31
N ALA A 303 -10.16 25.79 19.04
CA ALA A 303 -11.25 25.75 18.07
C ALA A 303 -12.28 24.62 18.36
N THR A 304 -13.44 24.74 17.73
CA THR A 304 -14.39 23.62 17.57
C THR A 304 -14.14 22.94 16.23
N VAL A 305 -13.86 21.64 16.22
CA VAL A 305 -13.66 20.86 15.00
C VAL A 305 -14.82 19.90 14.84
N VAL A 306 -15.43 19.87 13.66
CA VAL A 306 -16.56 18.97 13.38
C VAL A 306 -16.16 17.98 12.29
N PHE A 307 -16.26 16.69 12.57
CA PHE A 307 -15.90 15.62 11.63
C PHE A 307 -17.14 14.90 11.10
N ASP A 308 -17.05 14.43 9.85
CA ASP A 308 -18.01 13.51 9.25
C ASP A 308 -18.04 12.17 10.01
N GLY A 309 -19.24 11.60 10.08
CA GLY A 309 -19.48 10.23 10.49
C GLY A 309 -19.52 9.29 9.31
N PHE A 310 -18.96 8.09 9.50
CA PHE A 310 -18.94 7.04 8.49
C PHE A 310 -19.67 5.76 8.95
N SER A 311 -20.50 5.86 9.99
CA SER A 311 -21.08 4.71 10.72
C SER A 311 -22.52 4.33 10.35
N GLU A 312 -23.27 5.18 9.63
CA GLU A 312 -24.66 4.88 9.23
C GLU A 312 -24.84 4.69 7.72
N GLY A 313 -25.95 4.02 7.36
CA GLY A 313 -26.29 3.44 6.06
C GLY A 313 -26.42 4.41 4.87
N PRO A 314 -27.27 4.11 3.88
CA PRO A 314 -27.20 4.80 2.60
C PRO A 314 -27.44 6.31 2.74
N SER A 315 -26.44 7.09 2.34
CA SER A 315 -26.41 8.55 2.38
C SER A 315 -26.74 9.14 1.01
N ILE A 316 -27.25 10.37 1.00
CA ILE A 316 -27.35 11.18 -0.23
C ILE A 316 -25.98 11.37 -0.92
N LYS A 317 -24.87 11.16 -0.19
CA LYS A 317 -23.50 11.19 -0.71
C LYS A 317 -23.00 9.84 -1.21
N ASP A 318 -23.77 8.75 -1.16
CA ASP A 318 -23.35 7.39 -1.58
C ASP A 318 -22.83 7.36 -3.01
N ASN A 319 -23.50 8.08 -3.90
CA ASN A 319 -23.11 8.18 -5.31
C ASN A 319 -21.72 8.84 -5.48
N THR A 320 -21.36 9.73 -4.54
CA THR A 320 -20.03 10.36 -4.43
C THR A 320 -19.02 9.43 -3.75
N HIS A 321 -19.43 8.70 -2.71
CA HIS A 321 -18.61 7.68 -2.05
C HIS A 321 -18.26 6.55 -3.01
N GLN A 322 -19.23 5.95 -3.71
CA GLN A 322 -19.02 4.90 -4.71
C GLN A 322 -18.04 5.32 -5.81
N ARG A 323 -18.10 6.57 -6.30
CA ARG A 323 -17.12 7.11 -7.27
C ARG A 323 -15.71 7.21 -6.67
N ARG A 324 -15.60 7.61 -5.40
CA ARG A 324 -14.31 7.70 -4.68
C ARG A 324 -13.78 6.32 -4.27
N GLU A 325 -14.66 5.35 -4.08
CA GLU A 325 -14.40 3.96 -3.70
C GLU A 325 -14.16 3.02 -4.89
N GLN A 326 -14.17 3.53 -6.13
CA GLN A 326 -13.85 2.75 -7.35
C GLN A 326 -12.51 2.01 -7.30
N ASN A 327 -11.65 2.31 -6.33
CA ASN A 327 -10.47 1.53 -6.03
C ASN A 327 -10.71 0.66 -4.80
N THR A 328 -10.58 -0.67 -4.96
CA THR A 328 -10.41 -1.61 -3.85
C THR A 328 -9.08 -1.32 -3.13
N ARG A 329 -9.06 -0.28 -2.29
CA ARG A 329 -7.89 0.06 -1.46
C ARG A 329 -7.97 -0.72 -0.15
N PRO A 330 -6.86 -1.11 0.49
CA PRO A 330 -6.91 -1.99 1.64
C PRO A 330 -7.56 -1.31 2.86
N ILE A 331 -8.37 -2.07 3.59
CA ILE A 331 -8.76 -1.71 4.96
C ILE A 331 -7.51 -1.91 5.81
N ILE A 332 -7.13 -0.88 6.56
CA ILE A 332 -5.93 -0.90 7.38
C ILE A 332 -6.40 -0.93 8.83
N SER A 333 -6.09 -2.02 9.54
CA SER A 333 -6.22 -2.06 10.99
C SER A 333 -4.96 -1.43 11.59
N PHE A 334 -5.09 -0.31 12.28
CA PHE A 334 -3.97 0.43 12.86
C PHE A 334 -4.32 0.95 14.26
N ASN A 335 -3.28 1.28 15.02
CA ASN A 335 -3.37 1.99 16.28
C ASN A 335 -2.36 3.16 16.27
N ALA A 336 -2.30 3.93 17.36
CA ALA A 336 -1.42 5.09 17.47
C ALA A 336 0.08 4.79 17.25
N LYS A 337 0.52 3.53 17.43
CA LYS A 337 1.93 3.12 17.23
C LYS A 337 2.21 2.59 15.83
N THR A 338 1.19 2.23 15.06
CA THR A 338 1.36 1.71 13.70
C THR A 338 1.95 2.78 12.78
N GLU A 339 2.93 2.42 11.96
CA GLU A 339 3.58 3.33 11.01
C GLU A 339 2.84 3.42 9.68
N PHE A 340 2.80 4.62 9.11
CA PHE A 340 2.23 4.89 7.81
C PHE A 340 3.21 4.52 6.67
N VAL A 341 2.82 3.60 5.80
CA VAL A 341 3.68 3.08 4.71
C VAL A 341 3.14 3.45 3.30
N GLY A 342 1.85 3.79 3.22
CA GLY A 342 1.11 3.93 1.96
C GLY A 342 1.13 5.32 1.34
N ARG A 343 0.08 5.61 0.56
CA ARG A 343 -0.26 6.95 0.08
C ARG A 343 -1.45 7.49 0.87
N LYS A 344 -1.44 8.78 1.18
CA LYS A 344 -2.48 9.42 1.99
C LYS A 344 -3.85 9.31 1.32
N ASP A 345 -3.93 9.60 0.03
CA ASP A 345 -5.19 9.52 -0.74
C ASP A 345 -5.72 8.07 -0.82
N ASP A 346 -4.83 7.08 -0.75
CA ASP A 346 -5.21 5.67 -0.72
C ASP A 346 -5.87 5.32 0.60
N PHE A 347 -5.25 5.74 1.69
CA PHE A 347 -5.78 5.58 3.04
C PHE A 347 -7.14 6.29 3.22
N LEU A 348 -7.22 7.57 2.82
CA LEU A 348 -8.40 8.42 2.98
C LEU A 348 -9.53 8.11 1.99
N SER A 349 -9.34 7.19 1.04
CA SER A 349 -10.43 6.77 0.16
C SER A 349 -11.48 5.93 0.90
N ARG A 350 -11.06 5.17 1.92
CA ARG A 350 -11.92 4.25 2.68
C ARG A 350 -12.56 4.93 3.88
N SER A 351 -13.87 4.73 4.02
CA SER A 351 -14.69 5.22 5.14
C SER A 351 -14.19 4.73 6.50
N CYS A 352 -13.96 3.42 6.66
CA CYS A 352 -13.45 2.82 7.89
C CYS A 352 -12.07 3.34 8.33
N ASN A 353 -11.13 3.48 7.39
CA ASN A 353 -9.80 4.05 7.67
C ASN A 353 -9.90 5.52 8.10
N LYS A 354 -10.78 6.30 7.44
CA LYS A 354 -11.05 7.69 7.80
C LYS A 354 -11.62 7.79 9.21
N GLN A 355 -12.59 6.95 9.55
CA GLN A 355 -13.18 6.93 10.89
C GLN A 355 -12.11 6.65 11.95
N GLY A 356 -11.30 5.59 11.78
CA GLY A 356 -10.25 5.27 12.75
C GLY A 356 -9.20 6.38 12.91
N LEU A 357 -8.93 7.16 11.86
CA LEU A 357 -8.03 8.31 11.95
C LEU A 357 -8.69 9.46 12.70
N ILE A 358 -9.96 9.74 12.40
CA ILE A 358 -10.76 10.77 13.07
C ILE A 358 -10.81 10.48 14.57
N ASP A 359 -10.96 9.21 14.96
CA ASP A 359 -10.98 8.83 16.37
C ASP A 359 -9.65 9.18 17.07
N LEU A 360 -8.50 8.85 16.47
CA LEU A 360 -7.18 9.24 17.00
C LEU A 360 -6.98 10.76 17.04
N VAL A 361 -7.41 11.47 15.99
CA VAL A 361 -7.31 12.94 15.93
C VAL A 361 -8.22 13.60 16.96
N THR A 362 -9.41 13.04 17.18
CA THR A 362 -10.38 13.49 18.19
C THR A 362 -9.77 13.43 19.58
N GLU A 363 -9.16 12.29 19.93
CA GLU A 363 -8.49 12.13 21.22
C GLU A 363 -7.38 13.17 21.43
N GLU A 364 -6.53 13.40 20.42
CA GLU A 364 -5.43 14.37 20.52
C GLU A 364 -5.91 15.83 20.56
N LEU A 365 -6.98 16.17 19.83
CA LEU A 365 -7.61 17.49 19.88
C LEU A 365 -8.22 17.78 21.25
N GLN A 366 -8.94 16.81 21.82
CA GLN A 366 -9.55 16.91 23.14
C GLN A 366 -8.50 17.06 24.24
N LYS A 367 -7.39 16.30 24.17
CA LYS A 367 -6.24 16.44 25.10
C LYS A 367 -5.65 17.85 25.09
N LYS A 368 -5.67 18.54 23.94
CA LYS A 368 -5.20 19.94 23.81
C LYS A 368 -6.27 20.99 24.11
N GLY A 369 -7.47 20.58 24.51
CA GLY A 369 -8.56 21.46 24.92
C GLY A 369 -9.39 22.03 23.77
N CYS A 370 -9.34 21.44 22.58
CA CYS A 370 -10.29 21.73 21.50
C CYS A 370 -11.62 21.03 21.75
N THR A 371 -12.72 21.63 21.27
CA THR A 371 -14.03 20.96 21.25
C THR A 371 -14.15 20.16 19.96
N VAL A 372 -14.55 18.89 20.03
CA VAL A 372 -14.73 18.04 18.85
C VAL A 372 -16.16 17.53 18.79
N ILE A 373 -16.79 17.62 17.62
CA ILE A 373 -18.14 17.12 17.36
C ILE A 373 -18.05 16.11 16.22
N ASN A 374 -18.36 14.85 16.50
CA ASN A 374 -18.42 13.82 15.47
C ASN A 374 -19.88 13.65 15.03
N ALA A 375 -20.15 13.90 13.74
CA ALA A 375 -21.46 13.64 13.17
C ALA A 375 -21.70 12.13 13.03
N LEU A 376 -22.97 11.71 12.90
CA LEU A 376 -23.33 10.32 12.61
C LEU A 376 -23.18 9.97 11.12
N GLY A 377 -23.32 11.00 10.27
CA GLY A 377 -23.18 10.94 8.82
C GLY A 377 -22.54 12.24 8.32
N ASP A 378 -23.22 12.93 7.40
CA ASP A 378 -22.72 14.18 6.85
C ASP A 378 -22.61 15.31 7.88
N ALA A 379 -21.43 15.95 8.00
CA ALA A 379 -21.18 16.97 9.01
C ALA A 379 -21.60 18.38 8.61
N ASP A 380 -21.96 18.65 7.35
CA ASP A 380 -22.23 20.00 6.83
C ASP A 380 -23.23 20.79 7.71
N MET A 381 -24.33 20.13 8.12
CA MET A 381 -25.32 20.73 9.02
C MET A 381 -24.77 20.96 10.43
N ASN A 382 -24.00 20.01 10.97
CA ASN A 382 -23.40 20.09 12.30
C ASN A 382 -22.36 21.22 12.37
N ILE A 383 -21.55 21.37 11.32
CA ILE A 383 -20.56 22.43 11.15
C ILE A 383 -21.26 23.80 11.24
N VAL A 384 -22.32 24.00 10.43
CA VAL A 384 -23.06 25.26 10.36
C VAL A 384 -23.76 25.56 11.68
N LYS A 385 -24.44 24.58 12.28
CA LYS A 385 -25.10 24.76 13.58
C LYS A 385 -24.11 25.10 14.69
N ALA A 386 -22.92 24.49 14.69
CA ALA A 386 -21.87 24.81 15.65
C ALA A 386 -21.40 26.26 15.48
N ALA A 387 -21.22 26.73 14.25
CA ALA A 387 -20.82 28.10 13.95
C ALA A 387 -21.91 29.12 14.33
N VAL A 388 -23.18 28.85 14.01
CA VAL A 388 -24.32 29.71 14.38
C VAL A 388 -24.49 29.77 15.90
N LYS A 389 -24.34 28.64 16.62
CA LYS A 389 -24.41 28.62 18.09
C LYS A 389 -23.25 29.39 18.74
N ALA A 390 -22.07 29.37 18.13
CA ALA A 390 -20.91 30.11 18.59
C ALA A 390 -20.96 31.61 18.26
N SER A 391 -21.88 32.05 17.39
CA SER A 391 -21.94 33.44 16.92
C SER A 391 -22.37 34.48 17.96
N HIS A 392 -22.61 34.07 19.22
CA HIS A 392 -22.69 35.02 20.34
C HIS A 392 -21.34 35.74 20.56
N GLN A 393 -20.24 35.16 20.04
CA GLN A 393 -18.90 35.71 19.98
C GLN A 393 -18.46 35.87 18.51
N LEU A 394 -17.42 36.67 18.27
CA LEU A 394 -16.86 36.85 16.93
C LEU A 394 -16.28 35.50 16.45
N THR A 395 -16.94 34.86 15.49
CA THR A 395 -16.66 33.47 15.09
C THR A 395 -16.35 33.37 13.60
N THR A 396 -15.31 32.63 13.24
CA THR A 396 -15.04 32.26 11.85
C THR A 396 -15.29 30.78 11.60
N LEU A 397 -16.15 30.47 10.62
CA LEU A 397 -16.26 29.15 10.01
C LEU A 397 -15.17 28.97 8.93
N ILE A 398 -14.33 27.95 9.10
CA ILE A 398 -13.31 27.55 8.13
C ILE A 398 -13.76 26.28 7.42
N GLY A 399 -13.95 26.33 6.09
CA GLY A 399 -14.30 25.16 5.29
C GLY A 399 -14.15 25.42 3.80
N GLU A 400 -14.10 24.34 3.01
CA GLU A 400 -13.93 24.42 1.55
C GLU A 400 -15.22 24.15 0.78
N ASP A 401 -16.21 23.47 1.37
CA ASP A 401 -17.45 23.16 0.67
C ASP A 401 -18.35 24.40 0.53
N THR A 402 -18.87 24.61 -0.68
CA THR A 402 -19.83 25.68 -0.99
C THR A 402 -21.15 25.47 -0.27
N ASP A 403 -21.50 24.21 0.03
CA ASP A 403 -22.72 23.87 0.76
C ASP A 403 -22.73 24.53 2.15
N LEU A 404 -21.57 24.69 2.79
CA LEU A 404 -21.46 25.38 4.09
C LEU A 404 -21.89 26.85 4.00
N LEU A 405 -21.52 27.55 2.92
CA LEU A 405 -21.94 28.95 2.70
C LEU A 405 -23.45 29.04 2.49
N ILE A 406 -24.02 28.15 1.68
CA ILE A 406 -25.47 28.14 1.40
C ILE A 406 -26.25 27.83 2.68
N LEU A 407 -25.80 26.84 3.46
CA LEU A 407 -26.41 26.49 4.73
C LEU A 407 -26.27 27.62 5.76
N LEU A 408 -25.12 28.31 5.81
CA LEU A 408 -24.94 29.49 6.65
C LEU A 408 -25.96 30.58 6.31
N LEU A 409 -26.18 30.87 5.03
CA LEU A 409 -27.18 31.86 4.60
C LEU A 409 -28.61 31.47 4.99
N TYR A 410 -28.90 30.17 5.10
CA TYR A 410 -30.20 29.68 5.52
C TYR A 410 -30.39 29.71 7.05
N TYR A 411 -29.36 29.35 7.82
CA TYR A 411 -29.45 29.20 9.28
C TYR A 411 -29.02 30.45 10.06
N ALA A 412 -28.30 31.40 9.46
CA ALA A 412 -27.94 32.64 10.14
C ALA A 412 -29.16 33.58 10.22
N GLU A 413 -29.47 34.03 11.42
CA GLU A 413 -30.50 35.04 11.68
C GLU A 413 -29.88 36.44 11.74
N ALA A 414 -30.72 37.48 11.64
CA ALA A 414 -30.27 38.89 11.69
C ALA A 414 -29.54 39.27 13.01
N ASN A 415 -29.66 38.43 14.04
CA ASN A 415 -29.04 38.61 15.34
C ASN A 415 -27.61 38.02 15.40
N ASN A 416 -27.19 37.20 14.43
CA ASN A 416 -25.85 36.61 14.36
C ASN A 416 -24.83 37.62 13.81
N ARG A 417 -24.61 38.72 14.53
CA ARG A 417 -23.62 39.74 14.15
C ARG A 417 -22.23 39.28 14.58
N GLY A 418 -21.37 38.93 13.62
CA GLY A 418 -19.99 38.52 13.90
C GLY A 418 -19.62 37.11 13.43
N LEU A 419 -20.39 36.53 12.51
CA LEU A 419 -20.09 35.24 11.88
C LEU A 419 -19.46 35.43 10.50
N TYR A 420 -18.27 34.89 10.30
CA TYR A 420 -17.53 34.98 9.04
C TYR A 420 -17.36 33.59 8.43
N PHE A 421 -17.52 33.47 7.12
CA PHE A 421 -17.11 32.29 6.38
C PHE A 421 -15.79 32.55 5.68
N ARG A 422 -14.83 31.65 5.85
CA ARG A 422 -13.53 31.72 5.19
C ARG A 422 -13.20 30.38 4.55
N SER A 423 -12.99 30.43 3.24
CA SER A 423 -12.27 29.34 2.56
C SER A 423 -10.79 29.41 2.94
N SER A 424 -10.21 28.27 3.27
CA SER A 424 -8.81 28.14 3.71
C SER A 424 -7.76 28.41 2.62
N VAL A 425 -8.10 29.14 1.56
CA VAL A 425 -7.21 29.35 0.42
C VAL A 425 -5.97 30.15 0.85
N ARG A 426 -4.85 29.42 0.80
CA ARG A 426 -3.42 29.80 0.92
C ARG A 426 -2.91 30.22 2.30
#